data_AF-A0A3D2R2Z8-F1
#
_entry.id   AF-A0A3D2R2Z8-F1
#
_cell.length_a   1.000
_cell.length_b   1.000
_cell.length_c   1.000
_cell.angle_alpha   90.00
_cell.angle_beta   90.00
_cell.angle_gamma   90.00
#
_symmetry.space_group_name_H-M   'P 1'
#
loop_
_entity.id
_entity.type
_entity.pdbx_description
1 polymer ?
#
loop_
_entity_poly.entity_id
_entity_poly.type
_entity_poly.pdbx_seq_one_letter_code
_entity_poly.pdbx_strand_id
1 'polypeptide(L)'
;VEFEFWWLLVIPFFFGLGWSAARIDIRQIISESTDFPSSLFKGLNYLIKNQYEKAAESFGDALKINNESLEIHFVLGSIYRRNGQLDKAINLHIELLDTRELNTKQRESVKAELALDYFKAGLYDRAEELLLQLNKENYHQFSLNTLLEIYSKEREWNKAIETATQLEKISGVSFRDNISQF
;
A
#
# COMPACT_ATOMS: atom_id res chain seq x y z
N VAL A 1 -17.68 14.74 60.69
CA VAL A 1 -18.05 13.79 59.63
C VAL A 1 -17.33 12.50 59.96
N GLU A 2 -18.03 11.50 60.48
CA GLU A 2 -17.43 10.19 60.79
C GLU A 2 -17.16 9.47 59.48
N PHE A 3 -15.89 9.18 59.20
CA PHE A 3 -15.47 8.51 57.98
C PHE A 3 -15.67 7.01 58.19
N GLU A 4 -16.71 6.43 57.58
CA GLU A 4 -16.98 5.00 57.70
C GLU A 4 -15.89 4.21 56.95
N PHE A 5 -15.05 3.50 57.71
CA PHE A 5 -13.92 2.70 57.21
C PHE A 5 -14.27 1.68 56.12
N TRP A 6 -15.55 1.35 55.95
CA TRP A 6 -16.01 0.40 54.94
C TRP A 6 -15.85 0.91 53.49
N TRP A 7 -15.87 2.23 53.26
CA TRP A 7 -15.64 2.85 51.94
C TRP A 7 -14.25 2.54 51.35
N LEU A 8 -13.27 2.25 52.22
CA LEU A 8 -11.90 1.93 51.83
C LEU A 8 -11.80 0.56 51.13
N LEU A 9 -12.77 -0.33 51.33
CA LEU A 9 -12.86 -1.63 50.65
C LEU A 9 -13.69 -1.56 49.36
N VAL A 10 -14.65 -0.64 49.28
CA VAL A 10 -15.52 -0.46 48.11
C VAL A 10 -14.71 0.04 46.90
N ILE A 11 -13.84 1.03 47.09
CA ILE A 11 -13.06 1.61 45.98
C ILE A 11 -12.13 0.57 45.31
N PRO A 12 -11.30 -0.20 46.04
CA PRO A 12 -10.47 -1.25 45.45
C PRO A 12 -11.29 -2.38 44.82
N PHE A 13 -12.45 -2.71 45.39
CA PHE A 13 -13.33 -3.75 44.86
C PHE A 13 -13.91 -3.36 43.50
N PHE A 14 -14.48 -2.16 43.39
CA PHE A 14 -14.99 -1.65 42.11
C PHE A 14 -13.86 -1.38 41.10
N PHE A 15 -12.66 -0.98 41.55
CA PHE A 15 -11.50 -0.87 40.68
C PHE A 15 -11.05 -2.23 40.14
N GLY A 16 -11.01 -3.28 40.96
CA GLY A 16 -10.67 -4.63 40.53
C GLY A 16 -11.68 -5.23 39.56
N LEU A 17 -12.99 -4.97 39.79
CA LEU A 17 -14.06 -5.35 38.87
C LEU A 17 -13.97 -4.58 37.56
N GLY A 18 -13.77 -3.25 37.60
CA GLY A 18 -13.61 -2.42 36.41
C GLY A 18 -12.35 -2.78 35.60
N TRP A 19 -11.23 -3.07 36.27
CA TRP A 19 -10.00 -3.52 35.62
C TRP A 19 -10.15 -4.91 34.99
N SER A 20 -10.84 -5.84 35.66
CA SER A 20 -11.11 -7.17 35.11
C SER A 20 -12.07 -7.11 33.93
N ALA A 21 -13.14 -6.31 34.03
CA ALA A 21 -14.08 -6.06 32.95
C ALA A 21 -13.38 -5.41 31.75
N ALA A 22 -12.60 -4.34 31.96
CA ALA A 22 -11.80 -3.70 30.91
C ALA A 22 -10.80 -4.68 30.27
N ARG A 23 -10.20 -5.59 31.04
CA ARG A 23 -9.27 -6.60 30.52
C ARG A 23 -9.97 -7.67 29.67
N ILE A 24 -11.20 -8.04 30.02
CA ILE A 24 -12.03 -8.98 29.25
C ILE A 24 -12.52 -8.29 27.97
N ASP A 25 -12.99 -7.06 28.08
CA ASP A 25 -13.51 -6.26 26.97
C ASP A 25 -12.40 -5.92 25.95
N ILE A 26 -11.19 -5.57 26.41
CA ILE A 26 -10.02 -5.41 25.54
C ILE A 26 -9.70 -6.70 24.79
N ARG A 27 -9.82 -7.88 25.42
CA ARG A 27 -9.58 -9.16 24.73
C ARG A 27 -10.66 -9.45 23.69
N GLN A 28 -11.91 -9.08 23.95
CA GLN A 28 -13.01 -9.30 23.02
C GLN A 28 -12.97 -8.32 21.85
N ILE A 29 -12.68 -7.04 22.10
CA ILE A 29 -12.47 -6.01 21.07
C ILE A 29 -11.25 -6.33 20.21
N ILE A 30 -10.16 -6.83 20.82
CA ILE A 30 -9.04 -7.37 20.06
C ILE A 30 -9.51 -8.60 19.26
N SER A 31 -10.26 -9.55 19.83
CA SER A 31 -10.72 -10.74 19.08
C SER A 31 -11.68 -10.44 17.92
N GLU A 32 -12.56 -9.44 18.07
CA GLU A 32 -13.50 -9.00 17.03
C GLU A 32 -12.84 -8.09 15.97
N SER A 33 -11.69 -7.48 16.29
CA SER A 33 -10.83 -6.77 15.32
C SER A 33 -9.67 -7.63 14.79
N THR A 34 -9.42 -8.80 15.39
CA THR A 34 -8.42 -9.79 14.96
C THR A 34 -9.05 -10.98 14.24
N ASP A 35 -9.85 -10.71 13.22
CA ASP A 35 -9.79 -11.52 12.00
C ASP A 35 -8.56 -11.15 11.14
N PHE A 36 -7.58 -10.47 11.76
CA PHE A 36 -6.28 -10.20 11.17
C PHE A 36 -5.54 -11.53 11.01
N PRO A 37 -5.41 -12.08 9.79
CA PRO A 37 -4.93 -13.44 9.61
C PRO A 37 -3.52 -13.56 10.18
N SER A 38 -3.24 -14.60 10.98
CA SER A 38 -1.89 -14.80 11.54
C SER A 38 -0.81 -14.86 10.44
N SER A 39 -1.19 -15.25 9.23
CA SER A 39 -0.38 -15.23 8.01
C SER A 39 -0.01 -13.81 7.56
N LEU A 40 -0.88 -12.81 7.74
CA LEU A 40 -0.61 -11.40 7.45
C LEU A 40 0.52 -10.85 8.34
N PHE A 41 0.45 -11.10 9.65
CA PHE A 41 1.52 -10.70 10.59
C PHE A 41 2.85 -11.40 10.30
N LYS A 42 2.82 -12.69 9.95
CA LYS A 42 4.02 -13.43 9.53
C LYS A 42 4.62 -12.80 8.27
N GLY A 43 3.79 -12.47 7.28
CA GLY A 43 4.20 -11.80 6.05
C GLY A 43 4.90 -10.47 6.31
N LEU A 44 4.32 -9.62 7.17
CA LEU A 44 4.92 -8.34 7.56
C LEU A 44 6.28 -8.51 8.26
N ASN A 45 6.39 -9.48 9.18
CA ASN A 45 7.67 -9.77 9.85
C ASN A 45 8.75 -10.24 8.87
N TYR A 46 8.38 -11.03 7.86
CA TYR A 46 9.30 -11.43 6.80
C TYR A 46 9.72 -10.26 5.92
N LEU A 47 8.80 -9.33 5.60
CA LEU A 47 9.10 -8.11 4.86
C LEU A 47 10.14 -7.24 5.58
N ILE A 48 9.97 -7.02 6.89
CA ILE A 48 10.92 -6.24 7.70
C ILE A 48 12.32 -6.87 7.68
N LYS A 49 12.39 -8.20 7.55
CA LYS A 49 13.64 -8.98 7.46
C LYS A 49 14.14 -9.16 6.02
N ASN A 50 13.53 -8.51 5.04
CA ASN A 50 13.82 -8.67 3.60
C ASN A 50 13.72 -10.12 3.09
N GLN A 51 12.91 -10.96 3.73
CA GLN A 51 12.68 -12.36 3.34
C GLN A 51 11.49 -12.43 2.37
N TYR A 52 11.67 -11.90 1.17
CA TYR A 52 10.56 -11.68 0.21
C TYR A 52 9.83 -12.96 -0.20
N GLU A 53 10.54 -14.07 -0.39
CA GLU A 53 9.92 -15.35 -0.76
C GLU A 53 8.98 -15.88 0.34
N LYS A 54 9.43 -15.87 1.59
CA LYS A 54 8.62 -16.27 2.75
C LYS A 54 7.48 -15.28 3.02
N ALA A 55 7.71 -14.01 2.76
CA ALA A 55 6.66 -13.01 2.80
C ALA A 55 5.57 -13.35 1.77
N ALA A 56 5.95 -13.57 0.50
CA ALA A 56 5.01 -13.92 -0.56
C ALA A 56 4.17 -15.15 -0.21
N GLU A 57 4.79 -16.22 0.31
CA GLU A 57 4.07 -17.41 0.78
C GLU A 57 3.03 -17.06 1.86
N SER A 58 3.44 -16.30 2.88
CA SER A 58 2.56 -15.91 3.99
C SER A 58 1.39 -15.02 3.53
N PHE A 59 1.63 -14.07 2.62
CA PHE A 59 0.57 -13.25 2.05
C PHE A 59 -0.34 -14.04 1.10
N GLY A 60 0.21 -15.01 0.35
CA GLY A 60 -0.58 -15.94 -0.46
C GLY A 60 -1.52 -16.80 0.38
N ASP A 61 -1.08 -17.26 1.55
CA ASP A 61 -1.95 -17.96 2.50
C ASP A 61 -3.01 -17.04 3.12
N ALA A 62 -2.70 -15.77 3.36
CA ALA A 62 -3.69 -14.78 3.79
C ALA A 62 -4.78 -14.58 2.72
N LEU A 63 -4.40 -14.58 1.43
CA LEU A 63 -5.34 -14.43 0.32
C LEU A 63 -6.30 -15.62 0.18
N LYS A 64 -5.89 -16.84 0.53
CA LYS A 64 -6.79 -18.01 0.56
C LYS A 64 -7.92 -17.86 1.59
N ILE A 65 -7.68 -17.09 2.66
CA ILE A 65 -8.66 -16.84 3.73
C ILE A 65 -9.55 -15.65 3.35
N ASN A 66 -8.93 -14.54 2.94
CA ASN A 66 -9.64 -13.36 2.47
C ASN A 66 -9.17 -12.99 1.07
N ASN A 67 -9.83 -13.58 0.07
CA ASN A 67 -9.49 -13.36 -1.33
C ASN A 67 -9.90 -11.96 -1.82
N GLU A 68 -10.79 -11.26 -1.13
CA GLU A 68 -11.35 -10.01 -1.63
C GLU A 68 -10.56 -8.75 -1.24
N SER A 69 -9.60 -8.88 -0.31
CA SER A 69 -8.79 -7.74 0.11
C SER A 69 -7.84 -7.29 -1.00
N LEU A 70 -8.13 -6.10 -1.51
CA LEU A 70 -7.31 -5.41 -2.50
C LEU A 70 -5.92 -5.07 -1.94
N GLU A 71 -5.86 -4.76 -0.65
CA GLU A 71 -4.63 -4.42 0.06
C GLU A 71 -3.64 -5.57 0.07
N ILE A 72 -4.10 -6.82 0.26
CA ILE A 72 -3.22 -8.00 0.23
C ILE A 72 -2.62 -8.19 -1.17
N HIS A 73 -3.39 -7.95 -2.23
CA HIS A 73 -2.89 -8.02 -3.61
C HIS A 73 -1.79 -6.98 -3.87
N PHE A 74 -1.98 -5.74 -3.42
CA PHE A 74 -0.96 -4.69 -3.57
C PHE A 74 0.32 -5.02 -2.82
N VAL A 75 0.21 -5.60 -1.62
CA VAL A 75 1.40 -6.05 -0.88
C VAL A 75 2.11 -7.18 -1.61
N LEU A 76 1.38 -8.16 -2.17
CA LEU A 76 1.95 -9.22 -2.98
C LEU A 76 2.64 -8.68 -4.24
N GLY A 77 2.00 -7.77 -4.98
CA GLY A 77 2.60 -7.11 -6.15
C GLY A 77 3.89 -6.39 -5.79
N SER A 78 3.90 -5.64 -4.69
CA SER A 78 5.10 -4.98 -4.16
C SER A 78 6.22 -5.96 -3.78
N ILE A 79 5.88 -7.09 -3.17
CA ILE A 79 6.83 -8.16 -2.86
C ILE A 79 7.43 -8.75 -4.13
N TYR A 80 6.60 -9.08 -5.12
CA TYR A 80 7.07 -9.61 -6.40
C TYR A 80 8.00 -8.62 -7.11
N ARG A 81 7.66 -7.33 -7.13
CA ARG A 81 8.54 -6.29 -7.67
C ARG A 81 9.90 -6.25 -6.97
N ARG A 82 9.91 -6.25 -5.63
CA ARG A 82 11.15 -6.21 -4.83
C ARG A 82 12.00 -7.46 -5.00
N ASN A 83 11.37 -8.60 -5.25
CA ASN A 83 12.04 -9.87 -5.50
C ASN A 83 12.46 -10.06 -6.96
N GLY A 84 12.24 -9.08 -7.84
CA GLY A 84 12.53 -9.18 -9.28
C GLY A 84 11.58 -10.09 -10.07
N GLN A 85 10.50 -10.56 -9.45
CA GLN A 85 9.48 -11.41 -10.09
C GLN A 85 8.43 -10.55 -10.80
N LEU A 86 8.88 -9.73 -11.76
CA LEU A 86 8.08 -8.69 -12.38
C LEU A 86 6.88 -9.25 -13.17
N ASP A 87 7.07 -10.37 -13.88
CA ASP A 87 5.98 -11.05 -14.61
C ASP A 87 4.84 -11.47 -13.67
N LYS A 88 5.16 -11.90 -12.44
CA LYS A 88 4.13 -12.27 -11.46
C LYS A 88 3.36 -11.05 -10.97
N ALA A 89 4.04 -9.92 -10.76
CA ALA A 89 3.38 -8.68 -10.35
C ALA A 89 2.42 -8.17 -11.45
N ILE A 90 2.89 -8.15 -12.70
CA ILE A 90 2.09 -7.77 -13.87
C ILE A 90 0.86 -8.67 -13.99
N ASN A 91 1.04 -9.98 -13.99
CA ASN A 91 -0.07 -10.92 -14.16
C ASN A 91 -1.09 -10.80 -13.01
N LEU A 92 -0.63 -10.60 -11.77
CA LEU A 92 -1.49 -10.41 -10.61
C LEU A 92 -2.42 -9.19 -10.80
N HIS A 93 -1.90 -8.04 -11.22
CA HIS A 93 -2.73 -6.85 -11.38
C HIS A 93 -3.57 -6.86 -12.66
N ILE A 94 -3.13 -7.54 -13.74
CA ILE A 94 -3.97 -7.79 -14.92
C ILE A 94 -5.17 -8.66 -14.52
N GLU A 95 -4.93 -9.79 -13.87
CA GLU A 95 -5.98 -10.69 -13.40
C GLU A 95 -6.97 -9.93 -12.51
N LEU A 96 -6.47 -9.10 -11.59
CA LEU A 96 -7.31 -8.30 -10.72
C LEU A 96 -8.21 -7.29 -11.45
N LEU A 97 -7.72 -6.69 -12.55
CA LEU A 97 -8.51 -5.79 -13.39
C LEU A 97 -9.58 -6.50 -14.21
N ASP A 98 -9.29 -7.74 -14.61
CA ASP A 98 -10.13 -8.56 -15.49
C ASP A 98 -11.21 -9.33 -14.73
N THR A 99 -10.87 -9.86 -13.55
CA THR A 99 -11.75 -10.79 -12.82
C THR A 99 -12.58 -10.14 -11.73
N ARG A 100 -12.21 -8.94 -11.25
CA ARG A 100 -12.91 -8.29 -10.13
C ARG A 100 -13.76 -7.09 -10.54
N GLU A 101 -14.93 -7.04 -9.93
CA GLU A 101 -15.80 -5.86 -9.89
C GLU A 101 -15.13 -4.79 -9.01
N LEU A 102 -14.44 -3.85 -9.65
CA LEU A 102 -13.75 -2.74 -8.98
C LEU A 102 -14.53 -1.44 -9.21
N ASN A 103 -14.75 -0.68 -8.13
CA ASN A 103 -15.23 0.70 -8.29
C ASN A 103 -14.15 1.56 -8.97
N THR A 104 -14.52 2.75 -9.45
CA THR A 104 -13.61 3.64 -10.20
C THR A 104 -12.31 3.92 -9.43
N LYS A 105 -12.39 4.22 -8.13
CA LYS A 105 -11.19 4.51 -7.33
C LYS A 105 -10.28 3.30 -7.19
N GLN A 106 -10.85 2.13 -6.93
CA GLN A 106 -10.09 0.88 -6.83
C GLN A 106 -9.42 0.53 -8.16
N ARG A 107 -10.15 0.65 -9.27
CA ARG A 107 -9.61 0.40 -10.62
C ARG A 107 -8.42 1.31 -10.92
N GLU A 108 -8.50 2.59 -10.56
CA GLU A 108 -7.39 3.53 -10.69
C GLU A 108 -6.18 3.11 -9.82
N SER A 109 -6.40 2.67 -8.58
CA SER A 109 -5.32 2.12 -7.73
C SER A 109 -4.64 0.92 -8.38
N VAL A 110 -5.41 -0.03 -8.92
CA VAL A 110 -4.82 -1.23 -9.57
C VAL A 110 -4.07 -0.84 -10.84
N LYS A 111 -4.59 0.09 -11.64
CA LYS A 111 -3.89 0.61 -12.83
C LYS A 111 -2.57 1.30 -12.46
N ALA A 112 -2.55 2.06 -11.37
CA ALA A 112 -1.33 2.71 -10.88
C ALA A 112 -0.26 1.70 -10.45
N GLU A 113 -0.67 0.63 -9.76
CA GLU A 113 0.21 -0.48 -9.40
C GLU A 113 0.73 -1.24 -10.63
N LEU A 114 -0.13 -1.53 -11.61
CA LEU A 114 0.25 -2.17 -12.87
C LEU A 114 1.20 -1.29 -13.71
N ALA A 115 0.98 0.03 -13.73
CA ALA A 115 1.89 0.96 -14.39
C ALA A 115 3.29 0.92 -13.76
N LEU A 116 3.37 0.82 -12.43
CA LEU A 116 4.64 0.66 -11.72
C LEU A 116 5.30 -0.70 -12.05
N ASP A 117 4.53 -1.77 -12.20
CA ASP A 117 5.05 -3.07 -12.60
C ASP A 117 5.65 -3.03 -14.01
N TYR A 118 4.93 -2.46 -14.98
CA TYR A 118 5.44 -2.27 -16.33
C TYR A 118 6.71 -1.41 -16.34
N PHE A 119 6.70 -0.31 -15.58
CA PHE A 119 7.87 0.54 -15.45
C PHE A 119 9.09 -0.24 -14.92
N LYS A 120 8.93 -1.02 -13.86
CA LYS A 120 10.02 -1.84 -13.30
C LYS A 120 10.47 -2.94 -14.24
N ALA A 121 9.58 -3.45 -15.10
CA ALA A 121 9.90 -4.41 -16.15
C ALA A 121 10.58 -3.80 -17.39
N GLY A 122 10.71 -2.47 -17.46
CA GLY A 122 11.24 -1.78 -18.65
C GLY A 122 10.25 -1.70 -19.81
N LEU A 123 8.97 -2.00 -19.56
CA LEU A 123 7.88 -1.92 -20.54
C LEU A 123 7.31 -0.50 -20.54
N TYR A 124 8.15 0.46 -20.93
CA TYR A 124 7.87 1.89 -20.75
C TYR A 124 6.65 2.37 -21.53
N ASP A 125 6.44 1.95 -22.78
CA ASP A 125 5.26 2.32 -23.57
C ASP A 125 3.94 2.00 -22.84
N ARG A 126 3.85 0.79 -22.27
CA ARG A 126 2.66 0.35 -21.54
C ARG A 126 2.50 1.06 -20.20
N ALA A 127 3.60 1.37 -19.54
CA ALA A 127 3.59 2.18 -18.33
C ALA A 127 3.09 3.60 -18.64
N GLU A 128 3.65 4.26 -19.66
CA GLU A 128 3.24 5.60 -20.11
C GLU A 128 1.74 5.64 -20.43
N GLU A 129 1.25 4.68 -21.22
CA GLU A 129 -0.17 4.61 -21.58
C GLU A 129 -1.08 4.60 -20.35
N LEU A 130 -0.79 3.75 -19.36
CA LEU A 130 -1.59 3.69 -18.14
C LEU A 130 -1.46 4.98 -17.32
N LEU A 131 -0.25 5.51 -17.13
CA LEU A 131 0.01 6.71 -16.33
C LEU A 131 -0.71 7.95 -16.88
N LEU A 132 -0.82 8.06 -18.20
CA LEU A 132 -1.53 9.16 -18.88
C LEU A 132 -3.06 9.04 -18.76
N GLN A 133 -3.59 7.83 -18.60
CA GLN A 133 -5.01 7.59 -18.40
C GLN A 133 -5.46 7.78 -16.94
N LEU A 134 -4.53 7.75 -15.97
CA LEU A 134 -4.88 7.85 -14.55
C LEU A 134 -5.54 9.20 -14.19
N ASN A 135 -6.48 9.15 -13.26
CA ASN A 135 -7.15 10.34 -12.76
C ASN A 135 -6.16 11.29 -12.05
N LYS A 136 -6.08 12.52 -12.56
CA LYS A 136 -5.20 13.58 -12.04
C LYS A 136 -5.56 14.06 -10.63
N GLU A 137 -6.77 13.86 -10.14
CA GLU A 137 -7.12 14.30 -8.77
C GLU A 137 -6.30 13.56 -7.69
N ASN A 138 -6.02 12.27 -7.89
CA ASN A 138 -5.36 11.44 -6.89
C ASN A 138 -3.96 10.97 -7.31
N TYR A 139 -3.69 10.85 -8.63
CA TYR A 139 -2.45 10.25 -9.13
C TYR A 139 -1.57 11.22 -9.90
N HIS A 140 -1.89 12.51 -10.00
CA HIS A 140 -1.14 13.41 -10.90
C HIS A 140 0.35 13.50 -10.57
N GLN A 141 0.69 13.69 -9.29
CA GLN A 141 2.09 13.75 -8.87
C GLN A 141 2.80 12.39 -9.06
N PHE A 142 2.12 11.28 -8.75
CA PHE A 142 2.64 9.93 -8.98
C PHE A 142 2.92 9.66 -10.46
N SER A 143 1.95 9.98 -11.34
CA SER A 143 2.08 9.83 -12.79
C SER A 143 3.24 10.67 -13.32
N LEU A 144 3.32 11.95 -12.95
CA LEU A 144 4.38 12.84 -13.43
C LEU A 144 5.77 12.39 -12.96
N ASN A 145 5.91 11.94 -11.71
CA ASN A 145 7.19 11.40 -11.21
C ASN A 145 7.65 10.20 -12.04
N THR A 146 6.74 9.26 -12.31
CA THR A 146 7.06 8.02 -13.02
C THR A 146 7.31 8.30 -14.51
N LEU A 147 6.50 9.14 -15.15
CA LEU A 147 6.68 9.59 -16.54
C LEU A 147 8.00 10.33 -16.72
N LEU A 148 8.39 11.19 -15.77
CA LEU A 148 9.67 11.87 -15.82
C LEU A 148 10.83 10.86 -15.83
N GLU A 149 10.75 9.82 -14.99
CA GLU A 149 11.76 8.76 -14.97
C GLU A 149 11.79 7.97 -16.29
N ILE A 150 10.62 7.67 -16.87
CA ILE A 150 10.49 7.01 -18.19
C ILE A 150 11.16 7.86 -19.28
N TYR A 151 10.72 9.10 -19.47
CA TYR A 151 11.23 9.98 -20.52
C TYR A 151 12.72 10.26 -20.37
N SER A 152 13.22 10.32 -19.13
CA SER A 152 14.67 10.46 -18.88
C SER A 152 15.45 9.22 -19.33
N LYS A 153 14.93 8.02 -19.07
CA LYS A 153 15.56 6.75 -19.49
C LYS A 153 15.55 6.56 -21.00
N GLU A 154 14.47 6.98 -21.65
CA GLU A 154 14.29 6.88 -23.11
C GLU A 154 14.92 8.05 -23.88
N ARG A 155 15.47 9.04 -23.16
CA ARG A 155 16.08 10.26 -23.73
C ARG A 155 15.08 11.11 -24.52
N GLU A 156 13.81 11.07 -24.13
CA GLU A 156 12.76 11.92 -24.65
C GLU A 156 12.77 13.30 -23.94
N TRP A 157 13.85 14.05 -24.12
CA TRP A 157 14.14 15.25 -23.35
C TRP A 157 13.03 16.30 -23.37
N ASN A 158 12.37 16.48 -24.51
CA ASN A 158 11.25 17.43 -24.63
C ASN A 158 10.10 17.06 -23.68
N LYS A 159 9.68 15.79 -23.66
CA LYS A 159 8.62 15.32 -22.76
C LYS A 159 9.08 15.34 -21.30
N ALA A 160 10.35 15.02 -21.03
CA ALA A 160 10.93 15.08 -19.69
C ALA A 160 10.90 16.50 -19.11
N ILE A 161 11.34 17.51 -19.87
CA ILE A 161 11.33 18.92 -19.45
C ILE A 161 9.90 19.41 -19.21
N GLU A 162 8.96 19.08 -20.11
CA GLU A 162 7.55 19.42 -19.92
C GLU A 162 6.99 18.82 -18.63
N THR A 163 7.24 17.52 -18.41
CA THR A 163 6.79 16.78 -17.24
C THR A 163 7.38 17.34 -15.95
N ALA A 164 8.69 17.65 -15.94
CA ALA A 164 9.36 18.28 -14.80
C ALA A 164 8.78 19.66 -14.48
N THR A 165 8.45 20.44 -15.51
CA THR A 165 7.80 21.76 -15.35
C THR A 165 6.40 21.63 -14.76
N GLN A 166 5.62 20.63 -15.20
CA GLN A 166 4.30 20.34 -14.61
C GLN A 166 4.44 19.92 -13.13
N LEU A 167 5.43 19.08 -12.82
CA LEU A 167 5.70 18.61 -11.47
C LEU A 167 6.14 19.74 -10.52
N GLU A 168 6.97 20.68 -11.00
CA GLU A 168 7.37 21.90 -10.26
C GLU A 168 6.15 22.75 -9.89
N LYS A 169 5.21 22.93 -10.81
CA LYS A 169 3.97 23.69 -10.57
C LYS A 169 3.11 23.08 -9.46
N ILE A 170 3.06 21.76 -9.35
CA ILE A 170 2.19 21.06 -8.39
C ILE A 170 2.86 20.90 -7.02
N SER A 171 4.17 20.62 -7.00
CA SER A 171 4.91 20.37 -5.77
C SER A 171 5.45 21.63 -5.10
N GLY A 172 5.60 22.73 -5.84
CA GLY A 172 6.26 23.95 -5.37
C GLY A 172 7.78 23.79 -5.15
N VAL A 173 8.35 22.63 -5.47
CA VAL A 173 9.79 22.34 -5.40
C VAL A 173 10.40 22.59 -6.76
N SER A 174 11.52 23.32 -6.81
CA SER A 174 12.16 23.62 -8.08
C SER A 174 12.90 22.41 -8.65
N PHE A 175 12.63 22.09 -9.91
CA PHE A 175 13.29 21.01 -10.65
C PHE A 175 14.35 21.51 -11.64
N ARG A 176 14.78 22.77 -11.51
CA ARG A 176 15.74 23.42 -12.41
C ARG A 176 17.08 22.69 -12.53
N ASP A 177 17.54 22.08 -11.45
CA ASP A 177 18.81 21.31 -11.44
C ASP A 177 18.68 19.95 -12.14
N ASN A 178 17.48 19.37 -12.19
CA ASN A 178 17.21 18.16 -12.97
C ASN A 178 17.00 18.51 -14.46
N ILE A 179 16.32 19.62 -14.74
CA ILE A 179 16.08 20.10 -16.12
C ILE A 179 17.40 20.42 -16.84
N SER A 180 18.40 20.96 -16.13
CA SER A 180 19.70 21.30 -16.74
C SER A 180 20.58 20.10 -17.09
N GLN A 181 20.21 18.89 -16.64
CA GLN A 181 20.91 17.64 -16.95
C GLN A 181 20.35 16.92 -18.20
N PHE A 182 19.24 17.41 -18.75
CA PHE A 182 18.58 16.91 -19.96
C PHE A 182 18.94 17.78 -21.17
#